data_AF-A0A382Z2Y3-F1
#
_entry.id   AF-A0A382Z2Y3-F1
#
_cell.length_a   1.000
_cell.length_b   1.000
_cell.length_c   1.000
_cell.angle_alpha   90.00
_cell.angle_beta   90.00
_cell.angle_gamma   90.00
#
_symmetry.space_group_name_H-M   'P 1'
#
loop_
_entity.id
_entity.type
_entity.pdbx_description
1 polymer ?
#
loop_
_entity_poly.entity_id
_entity_poly.type
_entity_poly.pdbx_seq_one_letter_code
_entity_poly.pdbx_strand_id
1 'polypeptide(L)' 'MKLLPVEIVKEYQNRILNIHPSLLPQFGGKGFYGMKVHEAVIEAGAAESGVTVHLVDEEYDHGKI' A
#
# COMPACT_ATOMS: atom_id res chain seq x y z
N MET A 1 7.50 7.89 -1.49
CA MET A 1 6.55 8.20 -0.39
C MET A 1 7.24 7.98 0.95
N LYS A 2 6.68 8.49 2.06
CA LYS A 2 7.21 8.32 3.42
C LYS A 2 6.15 7.65 4.28
N LEU A 3 6.59 6.81 5.22
CA LEU A 3 5.74 6.23 6.26
C LEU A 3 5.26 7.36 7.18
N LEU A 4 4.02 7.27 7.65
CA LEU A 4 3.52 8.19 8.65
C LEU A 4 4.22 7.93 9.99
N PRO A 5 4.52 8.98 10.78
CA PRO A 5 4.99 8.80 12.15
C PRO A 5 3.98 8.01 12.97
N VAL A 6 4.48 7.15 13.86
CA VAL A 6 3.67 6.25 14.71
C VAL A 6 2.70 7.05 15.58
N GLU A 7 3.10 8.24 16.02
CA GLU A 7 2.27 9.13 16.84
C GLU A 7 1.01 9.57 16.08
N ILE A 8 1.14 9.87 14.78
CA ILE A 8 0.01 10.26 13.93
C ILE A 8 -0.90 9.06 13.67
N VAL A 9 -0.33 7.89 13.35
CA VAL A 9 -1.11 6.67 13.11
C VAL A 9 -1.95 6.32 14.34
N LYS A 10 -1.36 6.41 15.54
CA LYS A 10 -2.05 6.17 16.80
C LYS A 10 -3.12 7.20 17.10
N GLU A 11 -2.82 8.49 16.92
CA GLU A 11 -3.79 9.54 17.17
C GLU A 11 -5.01 9.42 16.24
N TYR A 12 -4.81 8.96 15.01
CA TYR A 12 -5.88 8.80 14.01
C TYR A 12 -6.20 7.33 13.69
N GLN A 13 -6.07 6.45 14.68
CA GLN A 13 -6.31 5.02 14.50
C GLN A 13 -7.69 4.76 13.85
N ASN A 14 -7.72 3.92 12.82
CA ASN A 14 -8.90 3.58 12.02
C ASN A 14 -9.59 4.76 11.31
N ARG A 15 -8.90 5.91 11.15
CA ARG A 15 -9.43 7.12 10.50
C ARG A 15 -8.60 7.59 9.32
N ILE A 16 -7.55 6.85 8.95
CA ILE A 16 -6.70 7.13 7.80
C ILE A 16 -6.86 5.97 6.81
N LEU A 17 -7.19 6.31 5.56
CA LEU A 17 -7.22 5.38 4.44
C LEU A 17 -6.06 5.67 3.50
N ASN A 18 -5.46 4.60 2.98
CA ASN A 18 -4.49 4.66 1.89
C ASN A 18 -5.05 3.94 0.66
N ILE A 19 -4.63 4.40 -0.53
CA ILE A 19 -4.94 3.78 -1.81
C ILE A 19 -3.63 3.31 -2.42
N HIS A 20 -3.54 2.03 -2.74
CA HIS A 20 -2.35 1.42 -3.32
C HIS A 20 -2.65 0.80 -4.70
N PRO A 21 -1.87 1.08 -5.75
CA PRO A 21 -2.16 0.66 -7.13
C PRO A 21 -1.76 -0.80 -7.44
N SER A 22 -2.12 -1.73 -6.56
CA SER A 22 -2.08 -3.17 -6.77
C SER A 22 -3.09 -3.88 -5.86
N LEU A 23 -3.25 -5.19 -6.06
CA LEU A 23 -4.07 -6.06 -5.20
C LEU A 23 -3.23 -6.53 -4.00
N LEU A 24 -3.31 -5.82 -2.88
CA LEU A 24 -2.53 -6.14 -1.68
C LEU A 24 -2.85 -7.55 -1.16
N PRO A 25 -1.84 -8.29 -0.65
CA PRO A 25 -0.48 -7.84 -0.34
C PRO A 25 0.49 -7.86 -1.54
N GLN A 26 0.05 -8.20 -2.76
CA GLN A 26 0.93 -8.25 -3.92
C GLN A 26 1.43 -6.86 -4.29
N PHE A 27 2.73 -6.74 -4.58
CA PHE A 27 3.37 -5.48 -4.99
C PHE A 27 3.13 -4.32 -4.03
N GLY A 28 2.94 -4.62 -2.73
CA GLY A 28 2.84 -3.64 -1.65
C GLY A 28 4.12 -3.58 -0.81
N GLY A 29 4.21 -2.58 0.05
CA GLY A 29 5.30 -2.42 0.98
C GLY A 29 6.40 -1.48 0.49
N LYS A 30 7.46 -1.37 1.30
CA LYS A 30 8.53 -0.40 1.06
C LYS A 30 9.20 -0.64 -0.30
N GLY A 31 9.16 0.37 -1.17
CA GLY A 31 9.77 0.34 -2.49
C GLY A 31 8.77 0.22 -3.63
N PHE A 32 7.55 -0.21 -3.35
CA PHE A 32 6.45 -0.27 -4.29
C PHE A 32 5.64 1.03 -4.25
N TYR A 33 6.07 2.03 -5.02
CA TYR A 33 5.36 3.30 -5.16
C TYR A 33 5.59 3.89 -6.55
N GLY A 34 4.60 4.63 -7.05
CA GLY A 34 4.66 5.20 -8.40
C GLY A 34 4.82 4.12 -9.47
N MET A 35 5.65 4.39 -10.48
CA MET A 35 5.86 3.46 -11.61
C MET A 35 6.38 2.08 -11.22
N LYS A 36 7.10 1.97 -10.10
CA LYS A 36 7.68 0.70 -9.62
C LYS A 36 6.63 -0.37 -9.38
N VAL A 37 5.40 0.02 -9.01
CA VAL A 37 4.29 -0.93 -8.82
C VAL A 37 3.87 -1.52 -10.16
N HIS A 38 3.67 -0.66 -11.16
CA HIS A 38 3.25 -1.08 -12.49
C HIS A 38 4.33 -1.90 -13.21
N GLU A 39 5.60 -1.51 -13.08
CA GLU A 39 6.75 -2.27 -13.60
C GLU A 39 6.78 -3.68 -13.00
N ALA A 40 6.68 -3.81 -11.67
CA ALA A 40 6.71 -5.10 -11.01
C ALA A 40 5.52 -6.01 -11.35
N VAL A 41 4.32 -5.44 -11.52
CA VAL A 41 3.13 -6.17 -11.99
C VAL A 41 3.38 -6.77 -13.37
N ILE A 42 3.97 -5.99 -14.28
CA ILE A 42 4.30 -6.42 -15.65
C ILE A 42 5.42 -7.47 -15.63
N GLU A 43 6.50 -7.23 -14.88
CA GLU A 43 7.63 -8.15 -14.76
C GLU A 43 7.24 -9.50 -14.16
N ALA A 44 6.30 -9.51 -13.21
CA ALA A 44 5.75 -10.72 -12.65
C ALA A 44 4.82 -11.48 -13.60
N GLY A 45 4.46 -10.90 -14.76
CA GLY A 45 3.50 -11.48 -15.69
C GLY A 45 2.12 -11.67 -15.08
N ALA A 46 1.73 -10.79 -14.16
CA ALA A 46 0.45 -10.89 -13.47
C ALA A 46 -0.71 -10.81 -14.48
N ALA A 47 -1.65 -11.76 -14.39
CA ALA A 47 -2.82 -11.78 -15.27
C ALA A 47 -3.77 -10.61 -15.00
N GLU A 48 -3.77 -10.10 -13.77
CA GLU A 48 -4.65 -9.02 -13.32
C GLU A 48 -3.86 -8.00 -12.49
N SER A 49 -4.26 -6.75 -12.61
CA SER A 49 -3.81 -5.64 -11.78
C SER A 49 -5.04 -4.91 -11.23
N GLY A 50 -4.85 -4.08 -10.22
CA GLY A 50 -5.98 -3.40 -9.59
C GLY A 50 -5.53 -2.35 -8.60
N VAL A 51 -6.46 -2.02 -7.69
CA VAL A 51 -6.26 -1.03 -6.64
C VAL A 51 -6.81 -1.57 -5.33
N THR A 52 -6.10 -1.31 -4.24
CA THR A 52 -6.57 -1.60 -2.89
C THR A 52 -6.78 -0.30 -2.13
N VAL A 53 -7.91 -0.18 -1.44
CA VAL A 53 -8.13 0.82 -0.39
C VAL A 53 -8.05 0.09 0.93
N HIS A 54 -7.23 0.57 1.86
CA HIS A 54 -7.06 -0.07 3.15
C HIS A 54 -6.84 0.96 4.27
N LEU A 55 -7.08 0.55 5.52
CA LEU A 55 -6.74 1.33 6.70
C LEU A 55 -5.22 1.42 6.86
N VAL A 56 -4.72 2.58 7.26
CA VAL A 56 -3.29 2.76 7.57
C VAL A 56 -2.97 2.26 8.98
N ASP A 57 -1.87 1.52 9.10
CA ASP A 57 -1.19 1.16 10.35
C ASP A 57 0.29 1.60 10.30
N GLU A 58 1.11 1.14 11.24
CA GLU A 58 2.53 1.48 11.32
C GLU A 58 3.41 0.80 10.25
N GLU A 59 2.84 -0.04 9.40
CA GLU A 59 3.54 -0.78 8.35
C GLU A 59 3.07 -0.33 6.95
N TYR A 60 3.96 -0.42 5.96
CA TYR A 60 3.57 -0.05 4.59
C TYR A 60 2.59 -1.08 4.03
N ASP A 61 1.43 -0.60 3.59
CA ASP A 61 0.44 -1.37 2.81
C ASP A 61 -0.01 -2.68 3.48
N HIS A 62 -0.05 -2.69 4.82
CA HIS A 62 -0.36 -3.88 5.63
C HIS A 62 -1.74 -3.82 6.30
N GLY A 63 -2.22 -2.61 6.62
CA GLY A 63 -3.44 -2.46 7.38
C GLY A 63 -4.69 -3.01 6.67
N LYS A 64 -5.77 -3.15 7.44
CA LYS A 64 -6.97 -3.89 7.06
C LYS A 64 -7.65 -3.33 5.79
N ILE A 65 -7.94 -4.22 4.83
CA ILE A 65 -8.77 -4.00 3.64
C ILE A 65 -10.26 -4.10 3.99
#